data_AF-A0A502GBU1-F1
#
_entry.id   AF-A0A502GBU1-F1
#
_cell.length_a   1.000
_cell.length_b   1.000
_cell.length_c   1.000
_cell.angle_alpha   90.00
_cell.angle_beta   90.00
_cell.angle_gamma   90.00
#
_symmetry.space_group_name_H-M   'P 1'
#
loop_
_entity.id
_entity.type
_entity.pdbx_description
1 polymer ?
#
loop_
_entity_poly.entity_id
_entity_poly.type
_entity_poly.pdbx_seq_one_letter_code
_entity_poly.pdbx_strand_id
1 'polypeptide(L)'
;MQTEAQCPPTSRFLLADELLTDRAIRFIQTECVRRNRGKEATAAYQQFIGWVRQANQVALFTLYAYADLAVPKKYDCLFNYNDPAQFVRAACELTYSIWEGWLPLDQVEHGHKHICVLTFADPVPDMIHSLYQEDGDFTNQSFHKFKVGLCDFADFDAIARALARRAHLKKIYSTTWWEHEEQDSP
;
A
#
# COMPACT_ATOMS: atom_id res chain seq x y z
N MET A 1 1.75 12.04 14.25
CA MET A 1 1.13 10.78 14.66
C MET A 1 -0.38 10.92 14.45
N GLN A 2 -0.94 10.16 13.52
CA GLN A 2 -2.37 10.14 13.19
C GLN A 2 -2.83 8.69 13.25
N THR A 3 -3.80 8.39 14.10
CA THR A 3 -4.30 7.03 14.29
C THR A 3 -5.44 6.70 13.33
N GLU A 4 -5.66 5.41 13.07
CA GLU A 4 -6.75 4.93 12.21
C GLU A 4 -8.14 5.41 12.70
N ALA A 5 -8.35 5.44 14.02
CA ALA A 5 -9.60 5.91 14.63
C ALA A 5 -9.90 7.40 14.35
N GLN A 6 -8.86 8.21 14.11
CA GLN A 6 -8.99 9.63 13.78
C GLN A 6 -9.26 9.87 12.29
N CYS A 7 -9.13 8.84 11.45
CA CYS A 7 -9.35 8.95 10.02
C CYS A 7 -10.82 8.68 9.68
N PRO A 8 -11.43 9.44 8.75
CA PRO A 8 -12.77 9.11 8.26
C PRO A 8 -12.72 7.82 7.42
N PRO A 9 -13.80 7.01 7.40
CA PRO A 9 -13.88 5.79 6.59
C PRO A 9 -13.47 5.97 5.13
N THR A 10 -13.80 7.12 4.53
CA THR A 10 -13.46 7.48 3.14
C THR A 10 -11.96 7.48 2.82
N SER A 11 -11.11 7.53 3.84
CA SER A 11 -9.65 7.61 3.71
C SER A 11 -8.91 6.40 4.27
N ARG A 12 -9.63 5.40 4.83
CA ARG A 12 -9.03 4.23 5.49
C ARG A 12 -8.62 3.15 4.50
N PHE A 13 -7.66 3.46 3.65
CA PHE A 13 -7.09 2.48 2.72
C PHE A 13 -5.60 2.74 2.47
N LEU A 14 -4.82 1.67 2.37
CA LEU A 14 -3.46 1.75 1.82
C LEU A 14 -3.53 1.68 0.31
N LEU A 15 -2.65 2.42 -0.37
CA LEU A 15 -2.60 2.46 -1.83
C LEU A 15 -1.25 1.92 -2.30
N ALA A 16 -1.28 0.91 -3.16
CA ALA A 16 -0.11 0.33 -3.81
C ALA A 16 -0.15 0.57 -5.32
N ASP A 17 1.01 0.84 -5.92
CA ASP A 17 1.17 1.03 -7.36
C ASP A 17 2.25 0.14 -8.00
N GLU A 18 3.04 -0.57 -7.19
CA GLU A 18 4.05 -1.50 -7.67
C GLU A 18 4.02 -2.84 -6.92
N LEU A 19 4.22 -3.91 -7.68
CA LEU A 19 4.51 -5.25 -7.20
C LEU A 19 6.01 -5.49 -7.41
N LEU A 20 6.76 -5.70 -6.33
CA LEU A 20 8.19 -5.93 -6.42
C LEU A 20 8.44 -7.33 -6.99
N THR A 21 9.47 -7.53 -7.81
CA THR A 21 9.93 -8.87 -8.20
C THR A 21 10.88 -9.45 -7.14
N ASP A 22 11.23 -10.73 -7.28
CA ASP A 22 12.24 -11.35 -6.40
C ASP A 22 13.61 -10.70 -6.54
N ARG A 23 13.93 -10.13 -7.71
CA ARG A 23 15.17 -9.40 -7.92
C ARG A 23 15.16 -8.07 -7.16
N ALA A 24 14.07 -7.31 -7.24
CA ALA A 24 13.91 -6.08 -6.47
C ALA A 24 14.01 -6.36 -4.96
N ILE A 25 13.34 -7.40 -4.47
CA ILE A 25 13.43 -7.82 -3.06
C ILE A 25 14.88 -8.09 -2.65
N ARG A 26 15.63 -8.88 -3.43
CA ARG A 26 17.05 -9.16 -3.13
C ARG A 26 17.91 -7.90 -3.13
N PHE A 27 17.64 -6.98 -4.05
CA PHE A 27 18.32 -5.69 -4.07
C PHE A 27 18.04 -4.88 -2.79
N ILE A 28 16.77 -4.79 -2.39
CA ILE A 28 16.35 -4.10 -1.16
C ILE A 28 16.94 -4.76 0.09
N GLN A 29 16.93 -6.09 0.19
CA GLN A 29 17.60 -6.81 1.28
C GLN A 29 19.10 -6.50 1.33
N THR A 30 19.77 -6.42 0.17
CA THR A 30 21.19 -6.03 0.09
C THR A 30 21.41 -4.60 0.59
N GLU A 31 20.54 -3.66 0.19
CA GLU A 31 20.59 -2.27 0.65
C GLU A 31 20.30 -2.14 2.14
N CYS A 32 19.34 -2.91 2.68
CA CYS A 32 19.08 -3.00 4.12
C CYS A 32 20.33 -3.43 4.89
N VAL A 33 21.01 -4.49 4.44
CA VAL A 33 22.25 -4.99 5.07
C VAL A 33 23.35 -3.94 5.00
N ARG A 34 23.53 -3.30 3.84
CA ARG A 34 24.56 -2.27 3.62
C ARG A 34 24.35 -1.06 4.52
N ARG A 35 23.11 -0.54 4.59
CA ARG A 35 22.77 0.69 5.33
C ARG A 35 22.65 0.49 6.85
N ASN A 36 22.45 -0.73 7.31
CA ASN A 36 22.39 -1.06 8.75
C ASN A 36 23.65 -1.78 9.26
N ARG A 37 24.73 -1.80 8.48
CA ARG A 37 26.01 -2.38 8.92
C ARG A 37 26.51 -1.70 10.20
N GLY A 38 26.78 -2.51 11.22
CA GLY A 38 27.29 -2.04 12.52
C GLY A 38 26.21 -1.52 13.48
N LYS A 39 24.93 -1.55 13.09
CA LYS A 39 23.81 -1.29 14.00
C LYS A 39 23.34 -2.59 14.65
N GLU A 40 22.67 -2.47 15.79
CA GLU A 40 21.99 -3.60 16.42
C GLU A 40 20.84 -4.08 15.53
N ALA A 41 20.80 -5.39 15.26
CA ALA A 41 19.80 -5.97 14.40
C ALA A 41 18.49 -6.20 15.18
N THR A 42 17.43 -5.53 14.76
CA THR A 42 16.09 -5.73 15.33
C THR A 42 15.47 -7.05 14.86
N ALA A 43 14.41 -7.51 15.55
CA ALA A 43 13.66 -8.69 15.12
C ALA A 43 13.04 -8.50 13.72
N ALA A 44 12.45 -7.33 13.45
CA ALA A 44 11.90 -6.98 12.14
C ALA A 44 12.98 -7.01 11.04
N TYR A 45 14.19 -6.54 11.35
CA TYR A 45 15.32 -6.64 10.43
C TYR A 45 15.65 -8.10 10.10
N GLN A 46 15.88 -8.93 11.12
CA GLN A 46 16.27 -10.33 10.91
C GLN A 46 15.21 -11.09 10.11
N GLN A 47 13.93 -10.85 10.40
CA GLN A 47 12.82 -11.45 9.66
C GLN A 47 12.84 -11.03 8.19
N PHE A 48 13.00 -9.73 7.89
CA PHE A 48 12.99 -9.26 6.51
C PHE A 48 14.21 -9.74 5.70
N ILE A 49 15.42 -9.74 6.26
CA ILE A 49 16.61 -10.21 5.54
C ILE A 49 16.53 -11.71 5.25
N GLY A 50 15.93 -12.48 6.16
CA GLY A 50 15.70 -13.92 5.97
C GLY A 50 14.44 -14.27 5.18
N TRP A 51 13.61 -13.28 4.84
CA TRP A 51 12.34 -13.55 4.17
C TRP A 51 12.55 -14.00 2.73
N VAL A 52 11.84 -15.07 2.37
CA VAL A 52 11.77 -15.64 1.02
C VAL A 52 10.29 -15.72 0.65
N ARG A 53 9.93 -15.14 -0.50
CA ARG A 53 8.54 -15.10 -0.96
C ARG A 53 7.95 -16.50 -1.07
N GLN A 54 6.77 -16.68 -0.49
CA GLN A 54 5.89 -17.83 -0.71
C GLN A 54 4.80 -17.52 -1.75
N ALA A 55 4.12 -18.54 -2.26
CA ALA A 55 3.13 -18.40 -3.34
C ALA A 55 1.93 -17.50 -2.99
N ASN A 56 1.57 -17.41 -1.69
CA ASN A 56 0.51 -16.54 -1.19
C ASN A 56 1.04 -15.20 -0.64
N GLN A 57 2.29 -14.85 -0.93
CA GLN A 57 2.92 -13.64 -0.43
C GLN A 57 3.35 -12.72 -1.57
N VAL A 58 3.23 -11.42 -1.32
CA VAL A 58 3.71 -10.37 -2.23
C VAL A 58 4.39 -9.27 -1.44
N ALA A 59 5.32 -8.56 -2.09
CA ALA A 59 5.87 -7.32 -1.59
C ALA A 59 5.38 -6.19 -2.50
N LEU A 60 4.73 -5.20 -1.92
CA LEU A 60 4.17 -4.07 -2.63
C LEU A 60 4.87 -2.78 -2.21
N PHE A 61 5.10 -1.89 -3.17
CA PHE A 61 5.40 -0.50 -2.84
C PHE A 61 4.08 0.20 -2.54
N THR A 62 3.95 0.69 -1.32
CA THR A 62 2.78 1.46 -0.87
C THR A 62 3.12 2.94 -0.84
N LEU A 63 2.20 3.74 -1.34
CA LEU A 63 2.22 5.19 -1.25
C LEU A 63 1.96 5.65 0.20
N TYR A 64 1.74 6.95 0.37
CA TYR A 64 1.56 7.58 1.68
C TYR A 64 0.44 6.93 2.50
N ALA A 65 0.80 6.38 3.66
CA ALA A 65 -0.17 5.81 4.59
C ALA A 65 -1.07 6.88 5.21
N TYR A 66 -2.36 6.58 5.31
CA TYR A 66 -3.39 7.47 5.87
C TYR A 66 -3.37 7.59 7.39
N ALA A 67 -2.69 6.67 8.07
CA ALA A 67 -2.51 6.65 9.52
C ALA A 67 -1.24 5.87 9.87
N ASP A 68 -0.83 5.97 11.13
CA ASP A 68 0.12 5.05 11.74
C ASP A 68 -0.60 3.71 11.94
N LEU A 69 -0.11 2.66 11.28
CA LEU A 69 -0.71 1.33 11.29
C LEU A 69 0.21 0.34 11.99
N ALA A 70 -0.27 -0.30 13.05
CA ALA A 70 0.46 -1.38 13.69
C ALA A 70 0.56 -2.60 12.76
N VAL A 71 1.73 -3.24 12.75
CA VAL A 71 1.96 -4.51 12.04
C VAL A 71 1.96 -5.65 13.07
N PRO A 72 1.17 -6.72 12.86
CA PRO A 72 0.39 -7.02 11.67
C PRO A 72 -0.94 -6.23 11.56
N LYS A 73 -1.33 -5.88 10.32
CA LYS A 73 -2.63 -5.27 9.99
C LYS A 73 -3.37 -6.13 8.98
N LYS A 74 -4.66 -6.34 9.21
CA LYS A 74 -5.52 -7.14 8.33
C LYS A 74 -6.31 -6.24 7.38
N TYR A 75 -6.61 -6.78 6.21
CA TYR A 75 -7.51 -6.24 5.20
C TYR A 75 -8.34 -7.38 4.62
N ASP A 76 -9.54 -7.10 4.14
CA ASP A 76 -10.40 -8.09 3.48
C ASP A 76 -11.01 -7.59 2.15
N CYS A 77 -10.56 -6.43 1.67
CA CYS A 77 -10.98 -5.86 0.40
C CYS A 77 -9.81 -5.22 -0.38
N LEU A 78 -9.68 -5.61 -1.65
CA LEU A 78 -8.80 -4.98 -2.62
C LEU A 78 -9.64 -4.34 -3.73
N PHE A 79 -9.29 -3.15 -4.17
CA PHE A 79 -10.03 -2.44 -5.22
C PHE A 79 -9.11 -1.68 -6.19
N ASN A 80 -9.53 -1.54 -7.44
CA ASN A 80 -8.87 -0.67 -8.40
C ASN A 80 -9.15 0.79 -8.03
N TYR A 81 -8.11 1.54 -7.66
CA TYR A 81 -8.25 2.92 -7.21
C TYR A 81 -8.87 3.85 -8.28
N ASN A 82 -8.62 3.57 -9.57
CA ASN A 82 -9.14 4.40 -10.65
C ASN A 82 -10.57 4.03 -11.07
N ASP A 83 -11.00 2.81 -10.74
CA ASP A 83 -12.35 2.31 -10.99
C ASP A 83 -12.79 1.43 -9.82
N PRO A 84 -13.24 2.02 -8.69
CA PRO A 84 -13.57 1.27 -7.48
C PRO A 84 -14.69 0.26 -7.65
N ALA A 85 -15.47 0.32 -8.75
CA ALA A 85 -16.44 -0.72 -9.07
C ALA A 85 -15.77 -2.10 -9.30
N GLN A 86 -14.47 -2.10 -9.63
CA GLN A 86 -13.65 -3.31 -9.72
C GLN A 86 -13.00 -3.57 -8.36
N PHE A 87 -13.60 -4.47 -7.58
CA PHE A 87 -13.08 -4.90 -6.28
C PHE A 87 -13.14 -6.42 -6.11
N VAL A 88 -12.32 -6.95 -5.21
CA VAL A 88 -12.30 -8.34 -4.80
C VAL A 88 -12.24 -8.42 -3.28
N ARG A 89 -13.04 -9.32 -2.70
CA ARG A 89 -12.94 -9.67 -1.28
C ARG A 89 -11.89 -10.75 -1.14
N ALA A 90 -10.76 -10.39 -0.53
CA ALA A 90 -9.67 -11.33 -0.26
C ALA A 90 -9.02 -10.94 1.06
N ALA A 91 -8.97 -11.90 1.99
CA ALA A 91 -8.32 -11.68 3.27
C ALA A 91 -6.81 -11.71 3.11
N CYS A 92 -6.15 -10.65 3.58
CA CYS A 92 -4.69 -10.58 3.66
C CYS A 92 -4.23 -9.88 4.94
N GLU A 93 -3.00 -10.17 5.32
CA GLU A 93 -2.33 -9.56 6.45
C GLU A 93 -1.03 -8.91 6.00
N LEU A 94 -0.84 -7.64 6.34
CA LEU A 94 0.44 -6.94 6.26
C LEU A 94 1.30 -7.45 7.40
N THR A 95 2.37 -8.18 7.06
CA THR A 95 3.26 -8.84 8.02
C THR A 95 4.59 -8.12 8.20
N TYR A 96 5.02 -7.35 7.19
CA TYR A 96 6.25 -6.56 7.25
C TYR A 96 6.03 -5.18 6.63
N SER A 97 6.69 -4.19 7.22
CA SER A 97 6.80 -2.83 6.71
C SER A 97 8.28 -2.47 6.62
N ILE A 98 8.72 -1.92 5.49
CA ILE A 98 10.09 -1.44 5.30
C ILE A 98 10.02 0.02 4.89
N TRP A 99 10.38 0.90 5.82
CA TRP A 99 10.39 2.34 5.60
C TRP A 99 11.48 2.71 4.59
N GLU A 100 11.06 3.42 3.55
CA GLU A 100 11.89 3.88 2.42
C GLU A 100 12.75 2.76 1.76
N GLY A 101 12.44 1.49 1.99
CA GLY A 101 13.19 0.36 1.44
C GLY A 101 14.55 0.09 2.09
N TRP A 102 14.79 0.52 3.34
CA TRP A 102 15.99 0.08 4.07
C TRP A 102 15.83 -0.10 5.58
N LEU A 103 14.69 0.25 6.17
CA LEU A 103 14.47 0.10 7.61
C LEU A 103 13.20 -0.71 7.88
N PRO A 104 13.32 -2.01 8.19
CA PRO A 104 12.20 -2.83 8.62
C PRO A 104 11.62 -2.33 9.96
N LEU A 105 10.31 -2.12 10.00
CA LEU A 105 9.56 -1.61 11.14
C LEU A 105 8.37 -2.53 11.46
N ASP A 106 7.90 -2.45 12.71
CA ASP A 106 6.66 -3.03 13.22
C ASP A 106 5.45 -2.11 13.04
N GLN A 107 5.60 -1.04 12.27
CA GLN A 107 4.55 -0.10 11.92
C GLN A 107 4.70 0.42 10.48
N VAL A 108 3.58 0.82 9.87
CA VAL A 108 3.56 1.71 8.71
C VAL A 108 3.31 3.12 9.23
N GLU A 109 4.19 4.07 8.92
CA GLU A 109 4.12 5.42 9.46
C GLU A 109 3.27 6.33 8.58
N HIS A 110 2.41 7.12 9.22
CA HIS A 110 1.55 8.09 8.54
C HIS A 110 2.38 9.04 7.67
N GLY A 111 1.96 9.24 6.42
CA GLY A 111 2.61 10.20 5.52
C GLY A 111 3.95 9.72 4.97
N HIS A 112 4.28 8.43 5.11
CA HIS A 112 5.47 7.82 4.53
C HIS A 112 5.13 6.74 3.51
N LYS A 113 6.06 6.50 2.59
CA LYS A 113 6.01 5.39 1.65
C LYS A 113 6.75 4.20 2.26
N HIS A 114 6.23 3.02 1.99
CA HIS A 114 6.76 1.79 2.56
C HIS A 114 6.80 0.69 1.50
N ILE A 115 7.67 -0.28 1.70
CA ILE A 115 7.48 -1.59 1.10
C ILE A 115 6.74 -2.43 2.12
N CYS A 116 5.56 -2.90 1.76
CA CYS A 116 4.72 -3.72 2.60
C CYS A 116 4.72 -5.15 2.07
N VAL A 117 4.94 -6.13 2.94
CA VAL A 117 4.75 -7.54 2.59
C VAL A 117 3.38 -7.98 3.08
N LEU A 118 2.60 -8.54 2.16
CA LEU A 118 1.28 -9.08 2.43
C LEU A 118 1.30 -10.59 2.32
N THR A 119 0.60 -11.26 3.23
CA THR A 119 0.29 -12.69 3.17
C THR A 119 -1.20 -12.86 2.98
N PHE A 120 -1.62 -13.56 1.93
CA PHE A 120 -3.01 -13.85 1.62
C PHE A 120 -3.44 -15.21 2.21
N ALA A 121 -4.69 -15.30 2.66
CA ALA A 121 -5.27 -16.56 3.14
C ALA A 121 -5.54 -17.53 1.97
N ASP A 122 -5.97 -16.99 0.85
CA ASP A 122 -6.17 -17.65 -0.44
C ASP A 122 -5.02 -17.30 -1.40
N PRO A 123 -4.95 -17.85 -2.63
CA PRO A 123 -3.97 -17.39 -3.62
C PRO A 123 -4.05 -15.88 -3.84
N VAL A 124 -2.91 -15.28 -4.19
CA VAL A 124 -2.81 -13.84 -4.48
C VAL A 124 -3.83 -13.47 -5.58
N PRO A 125 -4.72 -12.49 -5.36
CA PRO A 125 -5.70 -12.10 -6.37
C PRO A 125 -5.04 -11.53 -7.64
N ASP A 126 -5.57 -11.88 -8.82
CA ASP A 126 -5.08 -11.41 -10.13
C ASP A 126 -4.96 -9.88 -10.23
N MET A 127 -5.79 -9.15 -9.47
CA MET A 127 -5.71 -7.69 -9.36
C MET A 127 -4.32 -7.20 -8.94
N ILE A 128 -3.63 -7.92 -8.04
CA ILE A 128 -2.27 -7.59 -7.62
C ILE A 128 -1.28 -7.77 -8.77
N HIS A 129 -1.46 -8.79 -9.60
CA HIS A 129 -0.61 -9.05 -10.76
C HIS A 129 -0.77 -8.03 -11.89
N SER A 130 -1.79 -7.16 -11.81
CA SER A 130 -2.00 -6.03 -12.73
C SER A 130 -1.20 -4.79 -12.36
N LEU A 131 -0.57 -4.76 -11.17
CA LEU A 131 0.36 -3.69 -10.78
C LEU A 131 1.62 -3.73 -11.67
N TYR A 132 2.29 -2.58 -11.77
CA TYR A 132 3.61 -2.55 -12.41
C TYR A 132 4.59 -3.44 -11.65
N GLN A 133 5.43 -4.17 -12.38
CA GLN A 133 6.47 -5.01 -11.78
C GLN A 133 7.78 -4.25 -11.67
N GLU A 134 8.17 -3.90 -10.45
CA GLU A 134 9.46 -3.26 -10.15
C GLU A 134 10.54 -4.33 -10.00
N ASP A 135 11.55 -4.31 -10.88
CA ASP A 135 12.61 -5.33 -10.97
C ASP A 135 13.96 -4.90 -10.37
N GLY A 136 14.00 -3.75 -9.69
CA GLY A 136 15.17 -3.15 -9.05
C GLY A 136 15.78 -1.97 -9.81
N ASP A 137 15.09 -1.45 -10.84
CA ASP A 137 15.46 -0.24 -11.56
C ASP A 137 14.55 0.92 -11.15
N PHE A 138 14.75 1.38 -9.91
CA PHE A 138 14.02 2.49 -9.29
C PHE A 138 14.25 3.86 -9.97
N THR A 139 14.92 3.90 -11.13
CA THR A 139 15.14 5.13 -11.89
C THR A 139 13.93 5.50 -12.75
N ASN A 140 13.08 4.52 -13.06
CA ASN A 140 11.94 4.73 -13.94
C ASN A 140 10.69 5.12 -13.14
N GLN A 141 10.64 6.39 -12.70
CA GLN A 141 9.50 6.98 -11.97
C GLN A 141 8.27 7.22 -12.86
N SER A 142 7.94 6.30 -13.76
CA SER A 142 6.73 6.44 -14.56
C SER A 142 5.53 6.32 -13.63
N PHE A 143 4.64 7.33 -13.64
CA PHE A 143 3.38 7.24 -12.89
C PHE A 143 2.52 6.12 -13.48
N HIS A 144 2.56 4.96 -12.83
CA HIS A 144 1.78 3.81 -13.27
C HIS A 144 0.29 4.10 -13.12
N LYS A 145 -0.47 3.77 -14.17
CA LYS A 145 -1.89 4.09 -14.22
C LYS A 145 -2.66 3.23 -13.23
N PHE A 146 -2.40 1.93 -13.17
CA PHE A 146 -3.11 1.02 -12.30
C PHE A 146 -2.59 1.09 -10.86
N LYS A 147 -3.51 1.18 -9.90
CA LYS A 147 -3.20 1.18 -8.47
C LYS A 147 -4.25 0.36 -7.73
N VAL A 148 -3.82 -0.33 -6.68
CA VAL A 148 -4.68 -1.16 -5.84
C VAL A 148 -4.80 -0.52 -4.46
N GLY A 149 -6.04 -0.27 -4.04
CA GLY A 149 -6.36 0.08 -2.67
C GLY A 149 -6.61 -1.17 -1.83
N LEU A 150 -6.12 -1.17 -0.58
CA LEU A 150 -6.38 -2.21 0.43
C LEU A 150 -7.13 -1.57 1.60
N CYS A 151 -8.27 -2.15 1.97
CA CYS A 151 -9.11 -1.64 3.06
C CYS A 151 -9.86 -2.76 3.78
N ASP A 152 -10.47 -2.40 4.91
CA ASP A 152 -11.55 -3.18 5.50
C ASP A 152 -12.82 -2.97 4.67
N PHE A 153 -13.50 -4.06 4.31
CA PHE A 153 -14.69 -4.04 3.44
C PHE A 153 -15.82 -3.21 4.05
N ALA A 154 -15.86 -3.07 5.38
CA ALA A 154 -16.79 -2.19 6.08
C ALA A 154 -16.65 -0.71 5.68
N ASP A 155 -15.44 -0.27 5.31
CA ASP A 155 -15.16 1.10 4.87
C ASP A 155 -15.29 1.27 3.34
N PHE A 156 -15.30 0.17 2.58
CA PHE A 156 -15.21 0.17 1.12
C PHE A 156 -16.29 1.01 0.44
N ASP A 157 -17.55 0.91 0.88
CA ASP A 157 -18.65 1.68 0.30
C ASP A 157 -18.44 3.20 0.43
N ALA A 158 -17.90 3.64 1.57
CA ALA A 158 -17.58 5.05 1.80
C ALA A 158 -16.42 5.50 0.91
N ILE A 159 -15.38 4.67 0.81
CA ILE A 159 -14.21 4.89 -0.04
C ILE A 159 -14.61 4.99 -1.51
N ALA A 160 -15.36 4.01 -2.03
CA ALA A 160 -15.77 3.96 -3.43
C ALA A 160 -16.62 5.18 -3.83
N ARG A 161 -17.57 5.59 -2.98
CA ARG A 161 -18.37 6.81 -3.20
C ARG A 161 -17.50 8.07 -3.22
N ALA A 162 -16.57 8.19 -2.28
CA ALA A 162 -15.66 9.35 -2.22
C ALA A 162 -14.76 9.43 -3.46
N LEU A 163 -14.20 8.31 -3.92
CA LEU A 163 -13.37 8.24 -5.12
C LEU A 163 -14.17 8.57 -6.39
N ALA A 164 -15.39 8.03 -6.52
CA ALA A 164 -16.27 8.35 -7.65
C ALA A 164 -16.64 9.84 -7.69
N ARG A 165 -16.96 10.44 -6.52
CA ARG A 165 -17.21 11.88 -6.40
C ARG A 165 -15.98 12.69 -6.79
N ARG A 166 -14.80 12.35 -6.29
CA ARG A 166 -13.54 13.02 -6.64
C ARG A 166 -13.25 12.93 -8.14
N ALA A 167 -13.50 11.78 -8.77
CA ALA A 167 -13.35 11.61 -10.21
C ALA A 167 -14.33 12.51 -10.99
N HIS A 168 -15.58 12.63 -10.52
CA HIS A 168 -16.58 13.52 -11.09
C HIS A 168 -16.17 15.01 -10.96
N LEU A 169 -15.75 15.44 -9.77
CA LEU A 169 -15.29 16.82 -9.53
C LEU A 169 -14.06 17.16 -10.39
N LYS A 170 -13.09 16.25 -10.52
CA LYS A 170 -11.93 16.42 -11.42
C LYS A 170 -12.33 16.59 -12.87
N LYS A 171 -13.42 15.95 -13.32
CA LYS A 171 -13.92 16.09 -14.70
C LYS A 171 -14.54 17.47 -14.95
N ILE A 172 -15.22 18.04 -13.95
CA ILE A 172 -15.90 19.34 -14.07
C ILE A 172 -14.93 20.50 -13.82
N TYR A 173 -14.17 20.42 -12.74
CA TYR A 173 -13.37 21.52 -12.21
C TYR A 173 -11.87 21.38 -12.48
N SER A 174 -11.44 20.31 -13.18
CA SER A 174 -10.04 20.07 -13.57
C SER A 174 -9.07 20.17 -12.39
N THR A 175 -8.29 21.26 -12.30
CA THR A 175 -7.28 21.49 -11.27
C THR A 175 -7.80 22.26 -10.07
N THR A 176 -9.07 22.63 -9.95
CA THR A 176 -9.61 23.30 -8.74
C THR A 176 -10.65 22.46 -8.02
N TRP A 177 -10.73 21.17 -8.36
CA TRP A 177 -11.73 20.23 -7.83
C TRP A 177 -11.78 20.14 -6.30
N TRP A 178 -10.65 20.34 -5.61
CA TRP A 178 -10.58 20.26 -4.15
C TRP A 178 -11.35 21.39 -3.45
N GLU A 179 -11.52 22.54 -4.11
CA GLU A 179 -12.27 23.68 -3.58
C GLU A 179 -13.78 23.39 -3.47
N HIS A 180 -14.23 22.34 -4.16
CA HIS A 180 -15.63 21.93 -4.25
C HIS A 180 -15.91 20.62 -3.47
N GLU A 181 -14.91 20.06 -2.77
CA GLU A 181 -15.06 18.81 -2.01
C GLU A 181 -15.91 18.99 -0.74
N GLU A 182 -16.02 20.21 -0.20
CA GLU A 182 -16.87 20.51 0.97
C GLU A 182 -18.29 21.00 0.59
N GLN A 183 -18.46 21.61 -0.59
CA GLN A 183 -19.73 22.26 -0.98
C GLN A 183 -20.83 21.27 -1.41
N ASP A 184 -20.46 20.07 -1.87
CA ASP A 184 -21.38 19.00 -2.30
C ASP A 184 -21.47 17.82 -1.31
N SER A 185 -21.12 18.02 -0.03
CA SER A 185 -21.32 16.99 1.00
C SER A 185 -22.79 17.01 1.46
N PRO A 186 -23.53 15.90 1.33
CA PRO A 186 -24.92 15.82 1.80
C PRO A 186 -25.03 15.93 3.33
#